data_AF-A0A7H0VHE1-F1
#
_entry.id   AF-A0A7H0VHE1-F1
#
_cell.length_a   1.000
_cell.length_b   1.000
_cell.length_c   1.000
_cell.angle_alpha   90.00
_cell.angle_beta   90.00
_cell.angle_gamma   90.00
#
_symmetry.space_group_name_H-M   'P 1'
#
loop_
_entity.id
_entity.type
_entity.pdbx_description
1 polymer ?
#
loop_
_entity_poly.entity_id
_entity_poly.type
_entity_poly.pdbx_seq_one_letter_code
_entity_poly.pdbx_strand_id
1 'polypeptide(L)'
;MKNLISLLTVLTILGCANTEVEERPLSSDRMELVPEPDQDLRGKYEESIGKDSELIPSTTCTVKIEDFLKLKDEDLHADFFSQLDSMRNVPYPNKVQETSISVDLTPEYLSEFLADISLDSLSANKQFEQEYHFNIAPKDYTDPEICKDKIAVSFDAEKCAFRLNVYNTFLVEPNWCTESMVVYGFKIENDKIIDFWRQEAG
;
A
#
# COMPACT_ATOMS: atom_id res chain seq x y z
N MET A 1 -49.59 8.69 -45.70
CA MET A 1 -49.07 7.65 -46.60
C MET A 1 -48.06 6.81 -45.84
N LYS A 2 -48.37 5.50 -45.69
CA LYS A 2 -47.53 4.29 -45.53
C LYS A 2 -46.21 4.43 -44.71
N ASN A 3 -46.13 3.82 -43.51
CA ASN A 3 -45.71 2.43 -43.23
C ASN A 3 -44.22 2.20 -43.57
N LEU A 4 -43.35 1.64 -42.71
CA LEU A 4 -43.47 0.33 -42.06
C LEU A 4 -42.37 0.17 -40.98
N ILE A 5 -42.70 -0.55 -39.92
CA ILE A 5 -41.78 -1.13 -38.92
C ILE A 5 -41.09 -2.36 -39.53
N SER A 6 -39.82 -2.63 -39.17
CA SER A 6 -39.33 -4.02 -39.06
C SER A 6 -38.20 -4.17 -38.05
N LEU A 7 -38.28 -5.32 -37.38
CA LEU A 7 -37.60 -5.77 -36.18
C LEU A 7 -36.45 -6.73 -36.55
N LEU A 8 -35.44 -6.79 -35.68
CA LEU A 8 -34.60 -7.95 -35.29
C LEU A 8 -33.91 -8.83 -36.35
N THR A 9 -32.60 -9.05 -36.23
CA THR A 9 -32.01 -10.30 -35.66
C THR A 9 -30.48 -10.26 -35.61
N VAL A 10 -29.93 -10.88 -34.56
CA VAL A 10 -28.50 -11.18 -34.30
C VAL A 10 -28.10 -12.45 -35.05
N LEU A 11 -26.90 -12.54 -35.63
CA LEU A 11 -26.14 -13.81 -35.69
C LEU A 11 -24.64 -13.58 -35.93
N THR A 12 -23.85 -14.26 -35.10
CA THR A 12 -22.39 -14.40 -35.11
C THR A 12 -21.90 -15.25 -36.30
N ILE A 13 -20.60 -15.16 -36.64
CA ILE A 13 -19.61 -16.27 -36.68
C ILE A 13 -18.33 -15.85 -37.44
N LEU A 14 -17.21 -16.30 -36.87
CA LEU A 14 -15.80 -16.35 -37.30
C LEU A 14 -15.46 -16.33 -38.79
N GLY A 15 -14.28 -15.78 -39.09
CA GLY A 15 -13.49 -16.13 -40.28
C GLY A 15 -12.20 -15.33 -40.40
N CYS A 16 -11.07 -15.92 -39.98
CA CYS A 16 -9.74 -15.45 -40.33
C CYS A 16 -9.53 -15.55 -41.86
N ALA A 17 -9.00 -14.51 -42.50
CA ALA A 17 -8.42 -14.61 -43.84
C ALA A 17 -7.27 -13.61 -44.00
N ASN A 18 -6.18 -14.14 -44.53
CA ASN A 18 -4.87 -13.52 -44.74
C ASN A 18 -4.91 -12.22 -45.54
N THR A 19 -3.94 -11.34 -45.28
CA THR A 19 -3.42 -10.42 -46.30
C THR A 19 -1.90 -10.52 -46.29
N GLU A 20 -1.38 -11.17 -47.33
CA GLU A 20 0.05 -11.17 -47.70
C GLU A 20 0.41 -9.81 -48.29
N VAL A 21 1.61 -9.27 -48.02
CA VAL A 21 2.48 -8.59 -49.01
C VAL A 21 3.94 -8.58 -48.51
N GLU A 22 4.77 -9.27 -49.29
CA GLU A 22 6.18 -9.07 -49.70
C GLU A 22 7.39 -9.23 -48.75
N GLU A 23 8.29 -10.09 -49.23
CA GLU A 23 9.62 -10.44 -48.77
C GLU A 23 10.70 -9.41 -49.15
N ARG A 24 11.69 -9.21 -48.27
CA ARG A 24 13.12 -9.11 -48.66
C ARG A 24 13.99 -9.84 -47.63
N PRO A 25 15.04 -10.57 -48.05
CA PRO A 25 15.80 -11.46 -47.18
C PRO A 25 16.98 -10.74 -46.53
N LEU A 26 17.22 -10.98 -45.24
CA LEU A 26 18.53 -10.74 -44.63
C LEU A 26 18.80 -11.78 -43.53
N SER A 27 19.76 -12.66 -43.83
CA SER A 27 20.70 -13.30 -42.90
C SER A 27 20.17 -13.74 -41.53
N SER A 28 19.90 -15.05 -41.39
CA SER A 28 19.73 -15.72 -40.10
C SER A 28 21.08 -15.74 -39.36
N ASP A 29 21.26 -14.79 -38.44
CA ASP A 29 22.23 -14.94 -37.37
C ASP A 29 21.66 -15.91 -36.33
N ARG A 30 22.42 -16.99 -36.16
CA ARG A 30 22.20 -18.12 -35.28
C ARG A 30 22.04 -17.65 -33.84
N MET A 31 20.83 -17.69 -33.29
CA MET A 31 20.60 -17.48 -31.86
C MET A 31 21.14 -18.71 -31.12
N GLU A 32 22.30 -18.55 -30.50
CA GLU A 32 22.94 -19.58 -29.69
C GLU A 32 22.10 -19.81 -28.42
N LEU A 33 21.70 -21.06 -28.17
CA LEU A 33 20.98 -21.45 -26.97
C LEU A 33 21.88 -21.16 -25.75
N VAL A 34 21.36 -20.37 -24.81
CA VAL A 34 21.99 -20.19 -23.49
C VAL A 34 22.15 -21.58 -22.85
N PRO A 35 23.35 -21.97 -22.38
CA PRO A 35 23.52 -23.26 -21.71
C PRO A 35 22.64 -23.32 -20.46
N GLU A 36 21.94 -24.44 -20.24
CA GLU A 36 21.30 -24.68 -18.96
C GLU A 36 22.35 -24.62 -17.84
N PRO A 37 22.03 -24.01 -16.67
CA PRO A 37 22.96 -23.96 -15.56
C PRO A 37 23.31 -25.37 -15.10
N ASP A 38 24.59 -25.57 -14.80
CA ASP A 38 25.20 -26.85 -14.39
C ASP A 38 24.36 -27.56 -13.31
N GLN A 39 24.00 -28.83 -13.55
CA GLN A 39 23.21 -29.64 -12.61
C GLN A 39 23.88 -29.73 -11.23
N ASP A 40 25.20 -29.60 -11.13
CA ASP A 40 25.94 -29.60 -9.87
C ASP A 40 25.71 -28.30 -9.05
N LEU A 41 25.50 -27.17 -9.73
CA LEU A 41 25.15 -25.90 -9.07
C LEU A 41 23.71 -25.92 -8.58
N ARG A 42 22.81 -26.57 -9.32
CA ARG A 42 21.41 -26.74 -8.93
C ARG A 42 21.28 -27.62 -7.68
N GLY A 43 22.01 -28.73 -7.61
CA GLY A 43 22.05 -29.59 -6.43
C GLY A 43 22.56 -28.85 -5.17
N LYS A 44 23.60 -28.03 -5.32
CA LYS A 44 24.13 -27.20 -4.22
C LYS A 44 23.15 -26.10 -3.77
N TYR A 45 22.41 -25.50 -4.70
CA TYR A 45 21.35 -24.54 -4.36
C TYR A 45 20.19 -25.20 -3.63
N GLU A 46 19.72 -26.35 -4.12
CA GLU A 46 18.63 -27.11 -3.49
C GLU A 46 19.03 -27.66 -2.10
N GLU A 47 20.28 -28.07 -1.92
CA GLU A 47 20.84 -28.50 -0.63
C GLU A 47 21.04 -27.33 0.35
N SER A 48 21.30 -26.11 -0.15
CA SER A 48 21.35 -24.90 0.67
C SER A 48 19.97 -24.41 1.13
N ILE A 49 18.93 -24.60 0.30
CA ILE A 49 17.54 -24.28 0.66
C ILE A 49 16.96 -25.32 1.64
N GLY A 50 17.42 -26.58 1.58
CA GLY A 50 16.99 -27.64 2.49
C GLY A 50 17.50 -27.54 3.93
N LYS A 51 18.50 -26.68 4.21
CA LYS A 51 19.09 -26.52 5.55
C LYS A 51 18.57 -25.33 6.35
N ASP A 52 17.98 -24.33 5.71
CA ASP A 52 17.43 -23.13 6.39
C ASP A 52 15.90 -23.20 6.59
N SER A 53 15.25 -24.29 6.16
CA SER A 53 13.84 -24.55 6.45
C SER A 53 13.67 -25.28 7.80
N GLU A 54 14.31 -24.76 8.85
CA GLU A 54 13.69 -24.89 10.17
C GLU A 54 12.50 -23.93 10.16
N LEU A 55 11.32 -24.50 9.91
CA LEU A 55 10.03 -23.86 10.13
C LEU A 55 10.04 -23.25 11.54
N ILE A 56 10.34 -21.96 11.63
CA ILE A 56 10.10 -21.15 12.80
C ILE A 56 8.62 -21.38 13.13
N PRO A 57 8.27 -21.85 14.34
CA PRO A 57 6.90 -22.12 14.68
C PRO A 57 6.11 -20.85 14.43
N SER A 58 5.12 -20.94 13.54
CA SER A 58 4.10 -19.92 13.35
C SER A 58 3.51 -19.64 14.73
N THR A 59 3.96 -18.57 15.36
CA THR A 59 3.30 -18.02 16.53
C THR A 59 1.93 -17.60 16.06
N THR A 60 0.91 -18.37 16.43
CA THR A 60 -0.47 -18.04 16.12
C THR A 60 -0.77 -16.65 16.64
N CYS A 61 -0.93 -15.68 15.73
CA CYS A 61 -1.31 -14.33 16.09
C CYS A 61 -2.71 -14.37 16.72
N THR A 62 -2.80 -13.94 17.98
CA THR A 62 -4.07 -13.83 18.71
C THR A 62 -4.70 -12.44 18.59
N VAL A 63 -3.91 -11.46 18.16
CA VAL A 63 -4.33 -10.08 17.89
C VAL A 63 -5.25 -10.05 16.68
N LYS A 64 -6.23 -9.15 16.72
CA LYS A 64 -7.16 -8.93 15.62
C LYS A 64 -7.16 -7.47 15.20
N ILE A 65 -7.66 -7.19 13.99
CA ILE A 65 -7.82 -5.81 13.49
C ILE A 65 -8.59 -4.92 14.48
N GLU A 66 -9.56 -5.47 15.21
CA GLU A 66 -10.37 -4.73 16.19
C GLU A 66 -9.55 -4.23 17.39
N ASP A 67 -8.41 -4.88 17.70
CA ASP A 67 -7.51 -4.42 18.74
C ASP A 67 -6.87 -3.06 18.39
N PHE A 68 -6.91 -2.63 17.12
CA PHE A 68 -6.56 -1.25 16.73
C PHE A 68 -7.40 -0.22 17.51
N LEU A 69 -8.67 -0.51 17.79
CA LEU A 69 -9.57 0.38 18.50
C LEU A 69 -9.18 0.57 19.98
N LYS A 70 -8.25 -0.23 20.51
CA LYS A 70 -7.67 -0.01 21.84
C LYS A 70 -6.92 1.31 21.93
N LEU A 71 -6.48 1.90 20.80
CA LEU A 71 -5.91 3.25 20.77
C LEU A 71 -6.92 4.35 21.15
N LYS A 72 -8.19 4.02 21.39
CA LYS A 72 -9.16 4.93 22.05
C LYS A 72 -8.90 5.08 23.54
N ASP A 73 -8.18 4.15 24.16
CA ASP A 73 -7.72 4.26 25.54
C ASP A 73 -6.62 5.32 25.64
N GLU A 74 -6.74 6.22 26.62
CA GLU A 74 -5.84 7.38 26.75
C GLU A 74 -4.39 6.97 27.00
N ASP A 75 -4.14 5.91 27.79
CA ASP A 75 -2.78 5.47 28.13
C ASP A 75 -2.09 4.86 26.90
N LEU A 76 -2.80 4.01 26.15
CA LEU A 76 -2.25 3.41 24.93
C LEU A 76 -2.09 4.45 23.80
N HIS A 77 -3.00 5.42 23.73
CA HIS A 77 -2.90 6.54 22.80
C HIS A 77 -1.66 7.39 23.12
N ALA A 78 -1.43 7.71 24.39
CA ALA A 78 -0.25 8.45 24.82
C ALA A 78 1.05 7.65 24.57
N ASP A 79 1.05 6.33 24.81
CA ASP A 79 2.19 5.46 24.52
C ASP A 79 2.53 5.49 23.01
N PHE A 80 1.53 5.42 22.12
CA PHE A 80 1.72 5.53 20.67
C PHE A 80 2.52 6.78 20.29
N PHE A 81 2.10 7.95 20.79
CA PHE A 81 2.78 9.20 20.47
C PHE A 81 4.13 9.35 21.18
N SER A 82 4.29 8.77 22.36
CA SER A 82 5.60 8.67 23.01
C SER A 82 6.60 7.85 22.16
N GLN A 83 6.17 6.72 21.58
CA GLN A 83 7.00 5.96 20.64
C GLN A 83 7.39 6.81 19.44
N LEU A 84 6.42 7.51 18.83
CA LEU A 84 6.66 8.38 17.68
C LEU A 84 7.64 9.52 18.00
N ASP A 85 7.47 10.21 19.12
CA ASP A 85 8.34 11.32 19.51
C ASP A 85 9.76 10.85 19.83
N SER A 86 9.92 9.64 20.39
CA SER A 86 11.24 9.04 20.62
C SER A 86 12.02 8.84 19.31
N MET A 87 11.32 8.58 18.19
CA MET A 87 11.93 8.42 16.88
C MET A 87 12.27 9.74 16.22
N ARG A 88 11.44 10.77 16.42
CA ARG A 88 11.70 12.13 15.93
C ARG A 88 12.90 12.77 16.63
N ASN A 89 13.13 12.42 17.88
CA ASN A 89 14.26 12.90 18.67
C ASN A 89 15.61 12.28 18.28
N VAL A 90 15.63 11.35 17.32
CA VAL A 90 16.88 10.90 16.69
C VAL A 90 17.33 12.00 15.71
N PRO A 91 18.46 12.69 15.97
CA PRO A 91 18.91 13.76 15.12
C PRO A 91 19.36 13.17 13.79
N TYR A 92 18.52 13.26 12.76
CA TYR A 92 18.96 13.06 11.38
C TYR A 92 19.78 14.29 10.99
N PRO A 93 21.09 14.16 10.75
CA PRO A 93 21.97 15.32 10.63
C PRO A 93 21.75 16.18 9.37
N ASN A 94 20.72 15.95 8.54
CA ASN A 94 20.57 16.63 7.25
C ASN A 94 19.13 16.79 6.71
N LYS A 95 18.06 16.72 7.51
CA LYS A 95 16.73 17.12 7.00
C LYS A 95 16.42 18.56 7.37
N VAL A 96 16.50 19.44 6.37
CA VAL A 96 15.82 20.74 6.41
C VAL A 96 14.33 20.40 6.52
N GLN A 97 13.73 20.64 7.68
CA GLN A 97 12.31 20.34 7.95
C GLN A 97 11.36 21.09 6.98
N GLU A 98 11.87 22.13 6.31
CA GLU A 98 11.17 22.95 5.32
C GLU A 98 10.84 22.24 3.99
N THR A 99 11.29 20.99 3.77
CA THR A 99 10.98 20.23 2.52
C THR A 99 10.18 18.94 2.74
N SER A 100 9.64 18.69 3.94
CA SER A 100 8.80 17.50 4.15
C SER A 100 7.42 17.74 3.55
N ILE A 101 7.16 17.12 2.41
CA ILE A 101 5.83 17.05 1.78
C ILE A 101 4.87 16.13 2.54
N SER A 102 5.39 15.36 3.50
CA SER A 102 4.64 14.37 4.26
C SER A 102 4.01 15.00 5.52
N VAL A 103 2.73 14.70 5.73
CA VAL A 103 1.98 15.06 6.92
C VAL A 103 2.08 13.93 7.95
N ASP A 104 2.59 14.26 9.12
CA ASP A 104 2.61 13.32 10.23
C ASP A 104 1.25 13.23 10.92
N LEU A 105 1.00 12.10 11.56
CA LEU A 105 -0.17 11.89 12.40
C LEU A 105 -0.05 12.78 13.65
N THR A 106 -1.15 13.45 13.99
CA THR A 106 -1.31 14.15 15.28
C THR A 106 -2.28 13.38 16.18
N PRO A 107 -2.28 13.63 17.50
CA PRO A 107 -3.26 13.03 18.40
C PRO A 107 -4.70 13.33 17.99
N GLU A 108 -4.98 14.52 17.47
CA GLU A 108 -6.29 14.93 16.98
C GLU A 108 -6.71 14.11 15.76
N TYR A 109 -5.83 13.97 14.76
CA TYR A 109 -6.12 13.16 13.57
C TYR A 109 -6.36 11.69 13.90
N LEU A 110 -5.58 11.11 14.83
CA LEU A 110 -5.81 9.73 15.26
C LEU A 110 -7.15 9.61 16.01
N SER A 111 -7.47 10.56 16.87
CA SER A 111 -8.72 10.56 17.63
C SER A 111 -9.96 10.65 16.73
N GLU A 112 -9.92 11.56 15.75
CA GLU A 112 -10.99 11.69 14.74
C GLU A 112 -11.12 10.41 13.91
N PHE A 113 -10.00 9.86 13.41
CA PHE A 113 -10.00 8.61 12.66
C PHE A 113 -10.57 7.43 13.45
N LEU A 114 -10.19 7.28 14.72
CA LEU A 114 -10.73 6.24 15.58
C LEU A 114 -12.24 6.42 15.84
N ALA A 115 -12.73 7.66 15.89
CA ALA A 115 -14.15 7.96 16.06
C ALA A 115 -14.98 7.58 14.82
N ASP A 116 -14.42 7.74 13.61
CA ASP A 116 -15.07 7.43 12.34
C ASP A 116 -15.16 5.93 12.03
N ILE A 117 -14.31 5.10 12.66
CA ILE A 117 -14.28 3.66 12.40
C ILE A 117 -15.58 2.97 12.82
N SER A 118 -16.26 2.39 11.83
CA SER A 118 -17.28 1.37 12.03
C SER A 118 -16.63 0.02 12.29
N LEU A 119 -16.89 -0.56 13.47
CA LEU A 119 -16.38 -1.87 13.87
C LEU A 119 -16.75 -2.96 12.84
N ASP A 120 -17.99 -2.97 12.36
CA ASP A 120 -18.47 -3.97 11.40
C ASP A 120 -17.69 -3.90 10.08
N SER A 121 -17.42 -2.68 9.58
CA SER A 121 -16.64 -2.47 8.36
C SER A 121 -15.18 -2.91 8.54
N LEU A 122 -14.56 -2.52 9.65
CA LEU A 122 -13.19 -2.87 9.99
C LEU A 122 -13.02 -4.40 10.11
N SER A 123 -13.93 -5.05 10.82
CA SER A 123 -13.92 -6.50 11.03
C SER A 123 -14.09 -7.28 9.73
N ALA A 124 -14.99 -6.83 8.85
CA ALA A 124 -15.28 -7.51 7.59
C ALA A 124 -14.14 -7.37 6.57
N ASN A 125 -13.56 -6.18 6.45
CA ASN A 125 -12.59 -5.87 5.40
C ASN A 125 -11.13 -6.06 5.84
N LYS A 126 -10.87 -6.18 7.14
CA LYS A 126 -9.51 -6.18 7.75
C LYS A 126 -8.70 -4.92 7.42
N GLN A 127 -9.41 -3.87 7.04
CA GLN A 127 -8.89 -2.56 6.73
C GLN A 127 -10.02 -1.53 6.88
N PHE A 128 -9.65 -0.29 7.09
CA PHE A 128 -10.56 0.85 7.08
C PHE A 128 -9.82 2.07 6.56
N GLU A 129 -10.51 2.92 5.80
CA GLU A 129 -9.97 4.18 5.33
C GLU A 129 -11.03 5.26 5.40
N GLN A 130 -10.58 6.49 5.63
CA GLN A 130 -11.43 7.66 5.71
C GLN A 130 -10.71 8.84 5.07
N GLU A 131 -11.45 9.58 4.23
CA GLU A 131 -10.96 10.77 3.56
C GLU A 131 -10.99 11.98 4.50
N TYR A 132 -9.96 12.82 4.40
CA TYR A 132 -9.76 14.05 5.18
C TYR A 132 -9.31 15.20 4.27
N HIS A 133 -9.15 16.38 4.86
CA HIS A 133 -8.52 17.52 4.21
C HIS A 133 -7.63 18.26 5.22
N PHE A 134 -6.33 18.01 5.14
CA PHE A 134 -5.32 18.56 6.04
C PHE A 134 -4.97 20.01 5.71
N ASN A 135 -5.30 20.51 4.50
CA ASN A 135 -5.00 21.86 4.03
C ASN A 135 -3.48 22.13 3.98
N ILE A 136 -2.70 21.14 3.54
CA ILE A 136 -1.24 21.19 3.48
C ILE A 136 -0.81 20.78 2.06
N ALA A 137 -0.18 21.72 1.35
CA ALA A 137 0.49 21.48 0.07
C ALA A 137 1.91 22.07 0.10
N PRO A 138 2.88 21.46 -0.60
CA PRO A 138 4.19 22.08 -0.78
C PRO A 138 4.08 23.36 -1.63
N LYS A 139 5.09 24.24 -1.54
CA LYS A 139 5.07 25.61 -2.06
C LYS A 139 4.63 25.76 -3.53
N ASP A 140 4.91 24.76 -4.37
CA ASP A 140 4.64 24.78 -5.81
C ASP A 140 3.38 23.98 -6.21
N TYR A 141 2.57 23.57 -5.24
CA TYR A 141 1.37 22.76 -5.45
C TYR A 141 0.14 23.40 -4.80
N THR A 142 -1.03 22.83 -5.09
CA THR A 142 -2.29 23.25 -4.47
C THR A 142 -2.95 22.08 -3.76
N ASP A 143 -3.71 22.36 -2.70
CA ASP A 143 -4.52 21.37 -1.96
C ASP A 143 -6.01 21.66 -2.19
N PRO A 144 -6.56 21.29 -3.36
CA PRO A 144 -7.99 21.46 -3.64
C PRO A 144 -8.81 20.26 -3.14
N GLU A 145 -10.10 20.47 -2.86
CA GLU A 145 -11.04 19.41 -2.43
C GLU A 145 -11.13 18.20 -3.39
N ILE A 146 -10.67 18.33 -4.63
CA ILE A 146 -10.61 17.22 -5.61
C ILE A 146 -9.52 16.20 -5.27
N CYS A 147 -8.44 16.61 -4.60
CA CYS A 147 -7.34 15.76 -4.16
C CYS A 147 -7.44 15.57 -2.66
N LYS A 148 -8.25 14.61 -2.22
CA LYS A 148 -8.47 14.38 -0.80
C LYS A 148 -7.31 13.66 -0.15
N ASP A 149 -7.02 14.05 1.07
CA ASP A 149 -6.13 13.32 1.96
C ASP A 149 -6.85 12.08 2.51
N LYS A 150 -6.08 11.17 3.12
CA LYS A 150 -6.67 9.94 3.66
C LYS A 150 -5.87 9.41 4.83
N ILE A 151 -6.57 8.82 5.79
CA ILE A 151 -5.95 7.93 6.79
C ILE A 151 -6.50 6.54 6.55
N ALA A 152 -5.63 5.54 6.55
CA ALA A 152 -6.02 4.15 6.36
C ALA A 152 -5.30 3.22 7.34
N VAL A 153 -6.02 2.26 7.89
CA VAL A 153 -5.47 1.18 8.70
C VAL A 153 -5.67 -0.16 8.01
N SER A 154 -4.67 -1.03 8.08
CA SER A 154 -4.78 -2.45 7.73
C SER A 154 -4.04 -3.32 8.75
N PHE A 155 -4.35 -4.61 8.76
CA PHE A 155 -3.73 -5.58 9.66
C PHE A 155 -3.14 -6.76 8.89
N ASP A 156 -1.85 -7.01 9.13
CA ASP A 156 -1.12 -8.16 8.62
C ASP A 156 -1.15 -9.27 9.68
N ALA A 157 -2.00 -10.29 9.46
CA ALA A 157 -2.18 -11.40 10.38
C ALA A 157 -0.97 -12.34 10.44
N GLU A 158 -0.14 -12.39 9.39
CA GLU A 158 1.09 -13.19 9.38
C GLU A 158 2.16 -12.55 10.27
N LYS A 159 2.24 -11.22 10.25
CA LYS A 159 3.19 -10.45 11.08
C LYS A 159 2.62 -10.00 12.42
N CYS A 160 1.33 -10.23 12.64
CA CYS A 160 0.59 -9.77 13.81
C CYS A 160 0.74 -8.25 14.05
N ALA A 161 0.67 -7.47 12.98
CA ALA A 161 1.05 -6.06 12.98
C ALA A 161 0.00 -5.18 12.30
N PHE A 162 -0.20 -4.00 12.87
CA PHE A 162 -0.99 -2.93 12.28
C PHE A 162 -0.13 -2.09 11.35
N ARG A 163 -0.76 -1.58 10.29
CA ARG A 163 -0.18 -0.58 9.42
C ARG A 163 -1.16 0.58 9.30
N LEU A 164 -0.75 1.74 9.78
CA LEU A 164 -1.50 2.99 9.70
C LEU A 164 -0.80 3.92 8.73
N ASN A 165 -1.51 4.35 7.69
CA ASN A 165 -1.00 5.19 6.63
C ASN A 165 -1.70 6.55 6.70
N VAL A 166 -0.93 7.63 6.60
CA VAL A 166 -1.41 8.99 6.44
C VAL A 166 -0.97 9.47 5.07
N TYR A 167 -1.93 9.66 4.17
CA TYR A 167 -1.73 10.14 2.81
C TYR A 167 -2.00 11.64 2.78
N ASN A 168 -1.01 12.41 2.31
CA ASN A 168 -1.20 13.80 1.95
C ASN A 168 -1.18 13.94 0.43
N THR A 169 -2.26 14.46 -0.12
CA THR A 169 -2.49 14.54 -1.56
C THR A 169 -2.45 15.99 -2.00
N PHE A 170 -1.85 16.27 -3.15
CA PHE A 170 -1.81 17.62 -3.71
C PHE A 170 -1.94 17.60 -5.23
N LEU A 171 -2.54 18.64 -5.77
CA LEU A 171 -2.78 18.79 -7.20
C LEU A 171 -1.53 19.35 -7.88
N VAL A 172 -1.16 18.69 -8.97
CA VAL A 172 -0.06 19.06 -9.84
C VAL A 172 -0.59 19.32 -11.25
N GLU A 173 0.07 20.23 -11.97
CA GLU A 173 -0.28 20.52 -13.36
C GLU A 173 -0.12 19.29 -14.28
N PRO A 174 -1.02 19.09 -15.26
CA PRO A 174 -2.13 19.98 -15.60
C PRO A 174 -3.43 19.74 -14.81
N ASN A 175 -3.62 18.60 -14.13
CA ASN A 175 -4.75 18.28 -13.24
C ASN A 175 -4.61 16.84 -12.70
N TRP A 176 -3.49 16.49 -12.05
CA TRP A 176 -3.31 15.15 -11.46
C TRP A 176 -3.00 15.27 -9.97
N CYS A 177 -3.59 14.37 -9.18
CA CYS A 177 -3.29 14.26 -7.76
C CYS A 177 -2.05 13.40 -7.57
N THR A 178 -1.05 13.94 -6.90
CA THR A 178 0.09 13.19 -6.37
C THR A 178 -0.10 12.99 -4.88
N GLU A 179 0.51 11.95 -4.32
CA GLU A 179 0.45 11.68 -2.89
C GLU A 179 1.85 11.56 -2.31
N SER A 180 1.98 11.98 -1.06
CA SER A 180 3.03 11.52 -0.16
C SER A 180 2.38 10.77 0.99
N MET A 181 3.14 9.91 1.66
CA MET A 181 2.61 9.03 2.69
C MET A 181 3.59 8.88 3.86
N VAL A 182 3.06 8.93 5.06
CA VAL A 182 3.72 8.41 6.25
C VAL A 182 3.08 7.10 6.67
N VAL A 183 3.90 6.10 6.92
CA VAL A 183 3.51 4.76 7.34
C VAL A 183 3.99 4.54 8.77
N TYR A 184 3.06 4.15 9.64
CA TYR A 184 3.32 3.69 10.99
C TYR A 184 3.03 2.19 11.05
N GLY A 185 4.03 1.38 11.40
CA GLY A 185 3.82 -0.03 11.68
C GLY A 185 4.05 -0.30 13.15
N PHE A 186 3.15 -1.06 13.78
CA PHE A 186 3.24 -1.33 15.21
C PHE A 186 2.48 -2.60 15.60
N LYS A 187 2.75 -3.10 16.80
CA LYS A 187 2.08 -4.27 17.38
C LYS A 187 1.52 -3.94 18.75
N ILE A 188 0.31 -4.42 19.03
CA ILE A 188 -0.32 -4.32 20.33
C ILE A 188 -0.37 -5.71 20.96
N GLU A 189 0.29 -5.89 22.10
CA GLU A 189 0.21 -7.12 22.89
C GLU A 189 -0.02 -6.78 24.36
N ASN A 190 -0.97 -7.47 25.00
CA ASN A 190 -1.35 -7.23 26.41
C ASN A 190 -1.58 -5.74 26.71
N ASP A 191 -2.29 -5.06 25.81
CA ASP A 191 -2.65 -3.64 25.88
C ASP A 191 -1.44 -2.69 25.96
N LYS A 192 -0.33 -3.08 25.31
CA LYS A 192 0.88 -2.26 25.15
C LYS A 192 1.40 -2.29 23.74
N ILE A 193 2.04 -1.21 23.31
CA ILE A 193 2.80 -1.20 22.06
C ILE A 193 4.17 -1.81 22.32
N ILE A 194 4.44 -2.94 21.67
CA ILE A 194 5.67 -3.71 21.89
C ILE A 194 6.69 -3.60 20.75
N ASP A 195 6.24 -3.09 19.61
CA ASP A 195 7.04 -2.87 18.41
C ASP A 195 6.42 -1.69 17.66
N PHE A 196 7.26 -0.82 17.14
CA PHE A 196 6.85 0.42 16.47
C PHE A 196 7.92 0.81 15.46
N TRP A 197 7.51 1.33 14.32
CA TRP A 197 8.39 1.96 13.33
C TRP A 197 7.61 2.95 12.47
N ARG A 198 8.35 3.89 11.88
CA ARG A 198 7.83 4.91 10.98
C ARG A 198 8.64 4.95 9.69
N GLN A 199 7.98 5.11 8.56
CA GLN A 199 8.60 5.30 7.26
C GLN A 199 7.88 6.40 6.46
N GLU A 200 8.63 7.20 5.73
CA GLU A 200 8.09 8.13 4.72
C GLU A 200 8.21 7.50 3.33
N ALA A 201 7.21 7.74 2.49
CA ALA A 201 7.19 7.41 1.08
C ALA A 201 6.58 8.60 0.31
N GLY A 202 7.06 8.88 -0.89
CA GLY A 202 6.60 9.99 -1.72
C GLY A 202 7.38 10.04 -3.02
#